data_AF-A0A2H6EC80-F1
#
_entry.id   AF-A0A2H6EC80-F1
#
_cell.length_a   1.000
_cell.length_b   1.000
_cell.length_c   1.000
_cell.angle_alpha   90.00
_cell.angle_beta   90.00
_cell.angle_gamma   90.00
#
_symmetry.space_group_name_H-M   'P 1'
#
loop_
_entity.id
_entity.type
_entity.pdbx_description
1 polymer ?
#
loop_
_entity_poly.entity_id
_entity_poly.type
_entity_poly.pdbx_seq_one_letter_code
_entity_poly.pdbx_strand_id
1 'polypeptide(L)'
;MKGIIVSGSRSNIENKRTLSIFNIFLLQPFKTGLYGFAAFFTVLILTRGITVLFGFMDSYVVNIDDVYFSLLGFVLVFLIKLLENIKSSKNKKLSSL
;
A
#
# COMPACT_ATOMS: atom_id res chain seq x y z
N MET A 1 -29.71 33.21 -34.22
CA MET A 1 -29.71 32.53 -32.90
C MET A 1 -28.29 32.11 -32.59
N LYS A 2 -27.64 32.71 -31.57
CA LYS A 2 -26.26 32.36 -31.18
C LYS A 2 -26.31 31.13 -30.28
N GLY A 3 -25.76 30.01 -30.76
CA GLY A 3 -25.64 28.78 -30.01
C GLY A 3 -24.68 28.96 -28.83
N ILE A 4 -25.15 28.63 -27.63
CA ILE A 4 -24.34 28.56 -26.41
C ILE A 4 -23.62 27.22 -26.44
N ILE A 5 -22.30 27.25 -26.63
CA ILE A 5 -21.45 26.08 -26.48
C ILE A 5 -21.13 25.95 -24.99
N VAL A 6 -21.80 25.02 -24.32
CA VAL A 6 -21.58 24.72 -22.90
C VAL A 6 -20.22 24.03 -22.76
N SER A 7 -19.17 24.82 -22.53
CA SER A 7 -17.78 24.37 -22.36
C SER A 7 -17.38 24.27 -20.88
N GLY A 8 -18.28 23.79 -20.00
CA GLY A 8 -18.08 23.75 -18.55
C GLY A 8 -17.78 22.37 -17.93
N SER A 9 -17.92 21.28 -18.70
CA SER A 9 -18.00 19.92 -18.12
C SER A 9 -16.68 19.11 -18.16
N ARG A 10 -15.65 19.58 -18.86
CA ARG A 10 -14.42 18.80 -19.10
C ARG A 10 -13.47 18.71 -17.88
N SER A 11 -13.34 19.77 -17.09
CA SER A 11 -12.37 19.81 -15.98
C SER A 11 -12.76 18.95 -14.76
N ASN A 12 -14.06 18.78 -14.50
CA ASN A 12 -14.53 17.96 -13.37
C ASN A 12 -14.37 16.45 -13.64
N ILE A 13 -14.47 16.04 -14.91
CA ILE A 13 -14.32 14.64 -15.34
C ILE A 13 -12.85 14.19 -15.29
N GLU A 14 -11.90 15.08 -15.65
CA GLU A 14 -10.47 14.80 -15.54
C GLU A 14 -9.99 14.66 -14.09
N ASN A 15 -10.47 15.54 -13.20
CA ASN A 15 -10.13 15.47 -11.77
C ASN A 15 -10.66 14.18 -11.11
N LYS A 16 -11.89 13.75 -11.46
CA LYS A 16 -12.43 12.45 -10.98
C LYS A 16 -11.63 11.25 -11.48
N ARG A 17 -11.11 11.28 -12.71
CA ARG A 17 -10.30 10.18 -13.26
C ARG A 17 -8.92 10.11 -12.59
N THR A 18 -8.25 11.23 -12.36
CA THR A 18 -6.92 11.25 -11.70
C THR A 18 -7.00 10.82 -10.24
N LEU A 19 -8.02 11.27 -9.50
CA LEU A 19 -8.32 10.79 -8.14
C LEU A 19 -8.58 9.27 -8.11
N SER A 20 -9.30 8.74 -9.11
CA SER A 20 -9.56 7.30 -9.20
C SER A 20 -8.30 6.49 -9.48
N ILE A 21 -7.37 7.01 -10.29
CA ILE A 21 -6.10 6.35 -10.59
C ILE A 21 -5.17 6.40 -9.36
N PHE A 22 -5.06 7.55 -8.69
CA PHE A 22 -4.26 7.70 -7.47
C PHE A 22 -4.72 6.74 -6.35
N ASN A 23 -6.04 6.59 -6.19
CA ASN A 23 -6.60 5.71 -5.16
C ASN A 23 -6.26 4.23 -5.43
N ILE A 24 -6.26 3.82 -6.70
CA ILE A 24 -5.96 2.43 -7.11
C ILE A 24 -4.45 2.16 -7.03
N PHE A 25 -3.60 3.07 -7.49
CA PHE A 25 -2.16 2.80 -7.58
C PHE A 25 -1.38 3.13 -6.30
N LEU A 26 -1.86 4.06 -5.47
CA LEU A 26 -1.13 4.47 -4.26
C LEU A 26 -1.88 4.10 -2.98
N LEU A 27 -3.14 4.51 -2.80
CA LEU A 27 -3.84 4.25 -1.53
C LEU A 27 -4.07 2.77 -1.24
N GLN A 28 -4.50 2.00 -2.24
CA GLN A 28 -4.78 0.58 -2.03
C GLN A 28 -3.50 -0.22 -1.71
N PRO A 29 -2.40 -0.11 -2.47
CA PRO A 29 -1.15 -0.78 -2.11
C PRO A 29 -0.58 -0.27 -0.78
N PHE A 30 -0.71 1.02 -0.47
CA PHE A 30 -0.24 1.59 0.80
C PHE A 30 -0.96 1.01 2.02
N LYS A 31 -2.29 0.93 1.99
CA LYS A 31 -3.07 0.26 3.05
C LYS A 31 -2.64 -1.18 3.22
N THR A 32 -2.45 -1.89 2.10
CA THR A 32 -2.04 -3.30 2.11
C THR A 32 -0.61 -3.47 2.66
N GLY A 33 0.31 -2.58 2.28
CA GLY A 33 1.65 -2.50 2.83
C GLY A 33 1.63 -2.28 4.34
N LEU A 34 0.73 -1.43 4.86
CA LEU A 34 0.63 -1.19 6.30
C LEU A 34 0.21 -2.45 7.08
N TYR A 35 -0.60 -3.33 6.48
CA TYR A 35 -0.84 -4.65 7.06
C TYR A 35 0.41 -5.53 7.06
N GLY A 36 1.22 -5.46 5.99
CA GLY A 36 2.53 -6.14 5.92
C GLY A 36 3.48 -5.67 7.03
N PHE A 37 3.55 -4.36 7.27
CA PHE A 37 4.28 -3.77 8.39
C PHE A 37 3.81 -4.34 9.73
N ALA A 38 2.51 -4.25 10.01
CA ALA A 38 1.94 -4.67 11.28
C ALA A 38 2.16 -6.17 11.54
N ALA A 39 2.03 -7.01 10.52
CA ALA A 39 2.30 -8.44 10.61
C ALA A 39 3.77 -8.72 10.97
N PHE A 40 4.71 -8.12 10.25
CA PHE A 40 6.14 -8.30 10.52
C PHE A 40 6.55 -7.76 11.90
N PHE A 41 6.03 -6.59 12.27
CA PHE A 41 6.31 -6.00 13.58
C PHE A 41 5.78 -6.87 14.71
N THR A 42 4.58 -7.44 14.55
CA THR A 42 4.01 -8.40 15.51
C THR A 42 4.89 -9.64 15.65
N VAL A 43 5.38 -10.19 14.53
CA VAL A 43 6.29 -11.33 14.55
C VAL A 43 7.59 -10.97 15.27
N LEU A 44 8.20 -9.82 14.99
CA LEU A 44 9.41 -9.36 15.68
C LEU A 44 9.21 -9.24 17.20
N ILE A 45 8.10 -8.63 17.63
CA ILE A 45 7.74 -8.51 19.04
C ILE A 45 7.58 -9.89 19.68
N LEU A 46 6.87 -10.80 19.02
CA LEU A 46 6.62 -12.15 19.51
C LEU A 46 7.90 -12.97 19.60
N THR A 47 8.70 -12.99 18.54
CA THR A 47 9.98 -13.70 18.51
C THR A 47 10.89 -13.20 19.61
N ARG A 48 11.02 -11.87 19.77
CA ARG A 48 11.86 -11.28 20.82
C ARG A 48 11.32 -11.58 22.21
N GLY A 49 9.99 -11.59 22.38
CA GLY A 49 9.33 -11.93 23.64
C GLY A 49 9.59 -13.39 24.02
N ILE A 50 9.54 -14.29 23.05
CA ILE A 50 9.90 -15.71 23.23
C ILE A 50 11.38 -15.82 23.61
N THR A 51 12.29 -15.12 22.94
CA THR A 51 13.72 -15.17 23.27
C THR A 51 14.01 -14.76 24.72
N VAL A 52 13.33 -13.74 25.24
CA VAL A 52 13.44 -13.33 26.64
C VAL A 52 12.78 -14.36 27.58
N LEU A 53 11.62 -14.90 27.21
CA LEU A 53 10.92 -15.93 28.00
C LEU A 53 11.76 -17.20 28.19
N PHE A 54 12.54 -17.58 27.18
CA PHE A 54 13.45 -18.72 27.23
C PHE A 54 14.79 -18.41 27.94
N GLY A 55 15.00 -17.17 28.40
CA GLY A 55 16.21 -16.77 29.12
C GLY A 55 17.45 -16.61 28.24
N PHE A 56 17.29 -16.46 26.92
CA PHE A 56 18.42 -16.18 26.03
C PHE A 56 18.87 -14.71 26.06
N MET A 57 18.03 -13.82 26.58
CA MET A 57 18.32 -12.40 26.74
C MET A 57 17.79 -11.88 28.09
N ASP A 58 18.60 -11.07 28.77
CA ASP A 58 18.30 -10.56 30.11
C ASP A 58 17.28 -9.41 30.11
N SER A 59 17.05 -8.76 28.97
CA SER A 59 16.17 -7.60 28.88
C SER A 59 15.39 -7.54 27.57
N TYR A 60 14.11 -7.21 27.65
CA TYR A 60 13.25 -6.92 26.49
C TYR A 60 13.38 -5.45 26.10
N VAL A 61 14.18 -5.16 25.08
CA VAL A 61 14.33 -3.81 24.53
C VAL A 61 13.93 -3.83 23.06
N VAL A 62 12.95 -3.00 22.67
CA VAL A 62 12.59 -2.79 21.27
C VAL A 62 13.48 -1.68 20.72
N ASN A 63 14.26 -1.99 19.69
CA ASN A 63 15.17 -1.04 19.06
C ASN A 63 14.54 -0.43 17.81
N ILE A 64 15.06 0.72 17.40
CA ILE A 64 14.67 1.35 16.13
C ILE A 64 14.93 0.42 14.93
N ASP A 65 15.92 -0.46 15.04
CA ASP A 65 16.21 -1.48 14.03
C ASP A 65 15.04 -2.44 13.80
N ASP A 66 14.23 -2.74 14.82
CA ASP A 66 13.03 -3.57 14.66
C ASP A 66 11.96 -2.87 13.80
N VAL A 67 11.90 -1.53 13.90
CA VAL A 67 11.03 -0.70 13.06
C VAL A 67 11.55 -0.68 11.62
N TYR A 68 12.87 -0.58 11.43
CA TYR A 68 13.47 -0.67 10.10
C TYR A 68 13.28 -2.05 9.45
N PHE A 69 13.40 -3.13 10.22
CA PHE A 69 13.13 -4.47 9.71
C PHE A 69 11.66 -4.70 9.37
N SER A 70 10.72 -4.19 10.19
CA SER A 70 9.29 -4.30 9.88
C SER A 70 8.87 -3.47 8.66
N LEU A 71 9.59 -2.40 8.33
CA LEU A 71 9.41 -1.68 7.06
C LEU A 71 9.71 -2.55 5.82
N LEU A 72 10.52 -3.60 5.93
CA LEU A 72 10.67 -4.55 4.82
C LEU A 72 9.35 -5.26 4.53
N GLY A 73 8.61 -5.65 5.57
CA GLY A 73 7.26 -6.22 5.44
C GLY A 73 6.30 -5.27 4.74
N PHE A 74 6.40 -3.97 5.04
CA PHE A 74 5.67 -2.93 4.32
C PHE A 74 6.03 -2.93 2.83
N VAL A 75 7.31 -2.79 2.52
CA VAL A 75 7.81 -2.60 1.15
C VAL A 75 7.49 -3.83 0.28
N LEU A 76 7.68 -5.04 0.80
CA LEU A 76 7.36 -6.29 0.11
C LEU A 76 5.88 -6.37 -0.27
N VAL A 77 4.99 -6.21 0.71
CA VAL A 77 3.54 -6.32 0.46
C VAL A 77 3.05 -5.17 -0.42
N PHE A 78 3.57 -3.97 -0.23
CA PHE A 78 3.29 -2.82 -1.07
C PHE A 78 3.67 -3.09 -2.53
N LEU A 79 4.89 -3.57 -2.80
CA LEU A 79 5.37 -3.85 -4.15
C LEU A 79 4.55 -4.95 -4.82
N ILE A 80 4.23 -6.04 -4.11
CA ILE A 80 3.39 -7.12 -4.62
C ILE A 80 2.03 -6.55 -5.05
N LYS A 81 1.38 -5.76 -4.18
CA LYS A 81 0.06 -5.21 -4.48
C LYS A 81 0.09 -4.17 -5.59
N LEU A 82 1.15 -3.37 -5.66
CA LEU A 82 1.37 -2.43 -6.75
C LEU A 82 1.49 -3.17 -8.09
N LEU A 83 2.30 -4.24 -8.14
CA LEU A 83 2.48 -5.05 -9.35
C LEU A 83 1.18 -5.72 -9.80
N GLU A 84 0.39 -6.24 -8.86
CA GLU A 84 -0.94 -6.80 -9.12
C GLU A 84 -1.88 -5.76 -9.73
N ASN A 85 -1.91 -4.55 -9.19
CA ASN A 85 -2.76 -3.47 -9.70
C ASN A 85 -2.34 -3.03 -11.11
N ILE A 86 -1.03 -2.96 -11.39
CA ILE A 86 -0.50 -2.68 -12.73
C ILE A 86 -0.92 -3.79 -13.71
N LYS A 87 -0.75 -5.06 -13.34
CA LYS A 87 -1.13 -6.22 -14.18
C LYS A 87 -2.63 -6.25 -14.46
N SER A 88 -3.45 -6.01 -13.44
CA SER A 88 -4.92 -5.98 -13.54
C SER A 88 -5.42 -4.83 -14.42
N SER A 89 -4.81 -3.65 -14.31
CA SER A 89 -5.11 -2.50 -15.17
C SER A 89 -4.83 -2.78 -16.65
N LYS A 90 -3.70 -3.47 -16.95
CA LYS A 90 -3.38 -3.88 -18.33
C LYS A 90 -4.43 -4.83 -18.92
N ASN A 91 -4.92 -5.78 -18.13
CA ASN A 91 -5.88 -6.78 -18.59
C ASN A 91 -7.28 -6.17 -18.89
N LYS A 92 -7.73 -5.20 -18.08
CA LYS A 92 -9.00 -4.49 -18.33
C LYS A 92 -9.04 -3.72 -19.66
N LYS A 93 -7.89 -3.33 -20.21
CA LYS A 93 -7.80 -2.60 -21.48
C LYS A 93 -7.92 -3.51 -22.70
N LEU A 94 -7.73 -4.83 -22.54
CA LEU A 94 -7.77 -5.81 -23.63
C LEU A 94 -9.17 -6.44 -23.82
N SER A 95 -10.00 -6.51 -22.77
CA SER A 95 -11.37 -7.06 -22.87
C SER A 95 -12.42 -6.05 -23.33
N SER A 96 -12.00 -4.82 -23.67
CA SER A 96 -12.86 -3.76 -24.21
C SER A 96 -12.59 -3.48 -25.69
N LEU A 97 -11.81 -4.35 -26.35
CA LEU A 97 -11.58 -4.41 -27.78
C LEU A 97 -12.26 -5.68 -28.31
#